data_AF-A0A061HUW3-F1
#
_entry.id   AF-A0A061HUW3-F1
#
_cell.length_a   1.000
_cell.length_b   1.000
_cell.length_c   1.000
_cell.angle_alpha   90.00
_cell.angle_beta   90.00
_cell.angle_gamma   90.00
#
_symmetry.space_group_name_H-M   'P 1'
#
loop_
_entity.id
_entity.type
_entity.pdbx_description
1 polymer ?
#
loop_
_entity_poly.entity_id
_entity_poly.type
_entity_poly.pdbx_seq_one_letter_code
_entity_poly.pdbx_strand_id
1 'polypeptide(L)'
;MSDYIWFEGIPFPSIVNRKETFEEIRHKFVIRDEDTIILAYPKSGSHWLVEIVCLIQTKGNPEWVQSVSVWDRSPWIETEVGYQTLINKKGPHLMASHLPFHLFPKSFFSSKAKVIYVIRNP
;
A
#
# COMPACT_ATOMS: atom_id res chain seq x y z
N MET A 1 14.25 -21.75 6.02
CA MET A 1 12.88 -21.21 5.93
C MET A 1 12.53 -21.03 4.47
N SER A 2 11.26 -21.19 4.07
CA SER A 2 10.82 -20.93 2.70
C SER A 2 10.96 -19.43 2.37
N ASP A 3 11.44 -19.09 1.17
CA ASP A 3 11.55 -17.70 0.69
C ASP A 3 10.18 -17.01 0.55
N TYR A 4 9.11 -17.81 0.51
CA TYR A 4 7.73 -17.35 0.38
C TYR A 4 6.82 -17.91 1.46
N ILE A 5 5.85 -17.10 1.86
CA ILE A 5 4.63 -17.53 2.53
C ILE A 5 3.49 -17.58 1.51
N TRP A 6 2.65 -18.61 1.63
CA TRP A 6 1.48 -18.77 0.77
C TRP A 6 0.21 -18.39 1.55
N PHE A 7 -0.60 -17.52 0.96
CA PHE A 7 -1.87 -17.08 1.51
C PHE A 7 -2.92 -17.08 0.38
N GLU A 8 -4.02 -17.81 0.55
CA GLU A 8 -5.10 -17.95 -0.44
C GLU A 8 -4.57 -18.27 -1.86
N GLY A 9 -3.55 -19.13 -1.96
CA GLY A 9 -2.96 -19.55 -3.23
C GLY A 9 -1.98 -18.55 -3.87
N ILE A 10 -1.60 -17.47 -3.18
CA ILE A 10 -0.68 -16.45 -3.71
C ILE A 10 0.63 -16.45 -2.90
N PRO A 11 1.80 -16.42 -3.56
CA PRO A 11 3.09 -16.34 -2.88
C PRO A 11 3.45 -14.90 -2.51
N PHE A 12 3.87 -14.69 -1.27
CA PHE A 12 4.37 -13.42 -0.76
C PHE A 12 5.77 -13.60 -0.14
N PRO A 13 6.69 -12.61 -0.28
CA PRO A 13 8.02 -12.70 0.32
C PRO A 13 7.96 -12.89 1.84
N SER A 14 8.59 -13.95 2.36
CA SER A 14 8.56 -14.28 3.78
C SER A 14 9.35 -13.30 4.66
N ILE A 15 10.24 -12.50 4.06
CA ILE A 15 11.05 -11.52 4.78
C ILE A 15 10.25 -10.35 5.34
N VAL A 16 9.20 -9.90 4.65
CA VAL A 16 8.43 -8.68 5.03
C VAL A 16 6.95 -8.93 5.30
N ASN A 17 6.46 -10.15 5.07
CA ASN A 17 5.05 -10.49 5.24
C ASN A 17 4.84 -11.59 6.28
N ARG A 18 3.67 -11.57 6.91
CA ARG A 18 3.19 -12.59 7.86
C ARG A 18 1.77 -13.00 7.46
N LYS A 19 1.39 -14.26 7.71
CA LYS A 19 0.06 -14.74 7.30
C LYS A 19 -1.05 -14.05 8.07
N GLU A 20 -0.82 -13.83 9.35
CA GLU A 20 -1.71 -13.18 10.30
C GLU A 20 -2.04 -11.75 9.84
N THR A 21 -1.05 -11.04 9.31
CA THR A 21 -1.22 -9.69 8.78
C THR A 21 -2.23 -9.64 7.64
N PHE A 22 -2.30 -10.64 6.76
CA PHE A 22 -3.28 -10.64 5.67
C PHE A 22 -4.73 -10.76 6.16
N GLU A 23 -4.97 -11.58 7.18
CA GLU A 23 -6.31 -11.69 7.80
C GLU A 23 -6.72 -10.37 8.44
N GLU A 24 -5.81 -9.74 9.19
CA GLU A 24 -6.03 -8.43 9.80
C GLU A 24 -6.32 -7.36 8.74
N ILE A 25 -5.55 -7.32 7.66
CA ILE A 25 -5.75 -6.40 6.54
C ILE A 25 -7.13 -6.59 5.90
N ARG A 26 -7.48 -7.83 5.58
CA ARG A 26 -8.72 -8.13 4.86
C ARG A 26 -9.96 -7.80 5.71
N HIS A 27 -9.91 -8.12 6.99
CA HIS A 27 -11.09 -8.14 7.86
C HIS A 27 -11.17 -6.99 8.88
N LYS A 28 -10.05 -6.39 9.29
CA LYS A 28 -10.02 -5.40 10.37
C LYS A 28 -9.45 -4.05 9.98
N PHE A 29 -8.60 -3.97 8.95
CA PHE A 29 -8.06 -2.69 8.49
C PHE A 29 -9.17 -1.79 7.97
N VAL A 30 -9.22 -0.56 8.47
CA VAL A 30 -10.23 0.44 8.14
C VAL A 30 -9.64 1.46 7.18
N ILE A 31 -10.06 1.42 5.92
CA ILE A 31 -9.78 2.48 4.95
C ILE A 31 -10.68 3.68 5.26
N ARG A 32 -10.09 4.88 5.28
CA ARG A 32 -10.77 6.16 5.54
C ARG A 32 -11.19 6.81 4.23
N ASP A 33 -12.22 7.64 4.27
CA ASP A 33 -12.75 8.34 3.09
C ASP A 33 -11.71 9.28 2.44
N GLU A 34 -10.77 9.81 3.25
CA GLU A 34 -9.73 10.73 2.79
C GLU A 34 -8.49 10.02 2.22
N ASP A 35 -8.41 8.69 2.32
CA ASP A 35 -7.24 7.94 1.90
C ASP A 35 -7.07 7.92 0.38
N THR A 36 -5.81 7.88 -0.06
CA THR A 36 -5.41 7.68 -1.44
C THR A 36 -4.51 6.45 -1.55
N ILE A 37 -4.89 5.52 -2.41
CA ILE A 37 -4.24 4.22 -2.55
C ILE A 37 -3.68 4.09 -3.96
N ILE A 38 -2.41 3.74 -4.07
CA ILE A 38 -1.77 3.35 -5.34
C ILE A 38 -1.79 1.83 -5.45
N LEU A 39 -2.49 1.33 -6.47
CA LEU A 39 -2.56 -0.11 -6.77
C LEU A 39 -1.78 -0.44 -8.03
N ALA A 40 -0.98 -1.50 -7.97
CA ALA A 40 -0.19 -1.94 -9.11
C ALA A 40 0.06 -3.44 -9.03
N TYR A 41 0.22 -4.12 -10.16
CA TYR A 41 0.98 -5.37 -10.15
C TYR A 41 2.47 -5.04 -9.89
N PRO A 42 3.24 -5.87 -9.14
CA PRO A 42 4.64 -5.60 -8.87
C PRO A 42 5.42 -5.23 -10.14
N LYS A 43 6.32 -4.25 -10.03
CA LYS A 43 7.17 -3.75 -11.14
C LYS A 43 6.46 -2.95 -12.25
N SER A 44 5.18 -2.61 -12.06
CA SER A 44 4.42 -1.76 -13.01
C SER A 44 4.68 -0.25 -12.89
N GLY A 45 5.62 0.17 -12.04
CA GLY A 45 5.96 1.59 -11.85
C GLY A 45 5.32 2.26 -10.63
N SER A 46 4.97 1.50 -9.58
CA SER A 46 4.39 2.03 -8.34
C SER A 46 5.21 3.16 -7.72
N HIS A 47 6.53 3.02 -7.62
CA HIS A 47 7.40 4.07 -7.06
C HIS A 47 7.36 5.38 -7.86
N TRP A 48 7.31 5.28 -9.19
CA TRP A 48 7.23 6.47 -10.04
C TRP A 48 5.93 7.23 -9.79
N LEU A 49 4.82 6.51 -9.68
CA LEU A 49 3.52 7.09 -9.38
C LEU A 49 3.46 7.69 -7.96
N VAL A 50 4.03 7.01 -6.96
CA VAL A 50 4.16 7.55 -5.59
C VAL A 50 4.89 8.89 -5.63
N GLU A 51 6.00 8.99 -6.36
CA GLU A 51 6.78 10.22 -6.46
C GLU A 51 5.97 11.39 -7.05
N ILE A 52 5.24 11.13 -8.14
CA ILE A 52 4.37 12.11 -8.78
C ILE A 52 3.30 12.60 -7.78
N VAL A 53 2.63 11.67 -7.09
CA VAL A 53 1.57 12.03 -6.12
C VAL A 53 2.13 12.82 -4.95
N CYS A 54 3.30 12.45 -4.41
CA CYS A 54 3.96 13.20 -3.35
C CYS A 54 4.29 14.63 -3.79
N LEU A 55 4.84 14.82 -5.00
CA LEU A 55 5.15 16.14 -5.53
C LEU A 55 3.88 16.98 -5.78
N ILE A 56 2.77 16.36 -6.19
CA ILE A 56 1.48 17.06 -6.27
C ILE A 56 1.05 17.56 -4.88
N GLN A 57 1.14 16.70 -3.85
CA GLN A 57 0.78 17.04 -2.47
C GLN A 57 1.63 18.20 -1.90
N THR A 58 2.91 18.25 -2.26
CA THR A 58 3.84 19.31 -1.82
C THR A 58 3.89 20.51 -2.77
N LYS A 59 2.97 20.60 -3.75
CA LYS A 59 2.92 21.67 -4.76
C LYS A 59 4.26 21.85 -5.50
N GLY A 60 4.95 20.74 -5.76
CA GLY A 60 6.23 20.68 -6.46
C GLY A 60 7.47 20.87 -5.59
N ASN A 61 7.34 21.09 -4.27
CA ASN A 61 8.52 21.14 -3.38
C ASN A 61 9.13 19.72 -3.23
N PRO A 62 10.40 19.51 -3.64
CA PRO A 62 11.03 18.20 -3.60
C PRO A 62 11.65 17.81 -2.25
N GLU A 63 11.73 18.72 -1.27
CA GLU A 63 12.42 18.48 0.02
C GLU A 63 11.93 17.20 0.70
N TRP A 64 10.62 16.96 0.73
CA TRP A 64 10.04 15.77 1.36
C TRP A 64 10.42 14.47 0.64
N VAL A 65 10.37 14.45 -0.70
CA VAL A 65 10.68 13.24 -1.47
C VAL A 65 12.18 12.92 -1.50
N GLN A 66 13.03 13.94 -1.33
CA GLN A 66 14.49 13.81 -1.23
C GLN A 66 14.97 13.43 0.18
N SER A 67 14.20 13.75 1.23
CA SER A 67 14.58 13.50 2.63
C SER A 67 13.92 12.27 3.24
N VAL A 68 12.77 11.82 2.72
CA VAL A 68 12.00 10.70 3.27
C VAL A 68 11.91 9.57 2.27
N SER A 69 12.17 8.35 2.74
CA SER A 69 12.08 7.13 1.94
C SER A 69 10.68 6.93 1.34
N VAL A 70 10.61 6.40 0.12
CA VAL A 70 9.34 6.10 -0.57
C VAL A 70 8.43 5.19 0.27
N TRP A 71 9.02 4.26 1.02
CA TRP A 71 8.33 3.32 1.90
C TRP A 71 7.62 4.00 3.08
N ASP A 72 8.18 5.10 3.57
CA ASP A 72 7.60 5.87 4.69
C ASP A 72 6.55 6.88 4.19
N ARG A 73 6.75 7.37 2.96
CA ARG A 73 5.81 8.28 2.28
C ARG A 73 4.54 7.55 1.82
N SER A 74 4.69 6.34 1.28
CA SER A 74 3.60 5.46 0.83
C SER A 74 3.85 4.01 1.27
N PRO A 75 3.51 3.68 2.52
CA PRO A 75 3.71 2.32 3.03
C PRO A 75 2.89 1.28 2.27
N TRP A 76 3.44 0.07 2.14
CA TRP A 76 2.72 -1.08 1.60
C TRP A 76 1.84 -1.74 2.65
N ILE A 77 0.53 -1.75 2.39
CA ILE A 77 -0.48 -2.24 3.34
C ILE A 77 -0.19 -3.68 3.76
N GLU A 78 0.19 -4.55 2.81
CA GLU A 78 0.48 -5.98 3.00
C GLU A 78 1.69 -6.31 3.89
N THR A 79 2.62 -5.37 4.06
CA THR A 79 3.85 -5.64 4.82
C THR A 79 3.63 -5.45 6.30
N GLU A 80 4.34 -6.21 7.14
CA GLU A 80 4.25 -6.10 8.60
C GLU A 80 4.54 -4.67 9.08
N VAL A 81 5.61 -4.06 8.54
CA VAL A 81 5.99 -2.68 8.85
C VAL A 81 4.93 -1.69 8.35
N GLY A 82 4.52 -1.80 7.09
CA GLY A 82 3.56 -0.86 6.50
C GLY A 82 2.19 -0.90 7.18
N TYR A 83 1.69 -2.09 7.52
CA TYR A 83 0.47 -2.26 8.31
C TYR A 83 0.58 -1.53 9.65
N GLN A 84 1.65 -1.77 10.42
CA GLN A 84 1.88 -1.13 11.72
C GLN A 84 2.01 0.40 11.60
N THR A 85 2.66 0.89 10.55
CA THR A 85 2.75 2.34 10.29
C THR A 85 1.38 2.93 10.03
N LEU A 86 0.54 2.28 9.20
CA LEU A 86 -0.75 2.81 8.78
C LEU A 86 -1.79 2.83 9.92
N ILE A 87 -1.84 1.80 10.77
CA ILE A 87 -2.79 1.77 11.89
C ILE A 87 -2.50 2.87 12.93
N ASN A 88 -1.23 3.24 13.10
CA ASN A 88 -0.80 4.24 14.09
C ASN A 88 -0.79 5.67 13.53
N LYS A 89 -0.86 5.84 12.21
CA LYS A 89 -0.78 7.15 11.55
C LYS A 89 -2.12 7.88 11.58
N LYS A 90 -2.11 9.13 12.06
CA LYS A 90 -3.28 10.04 12.03
C LYS A 90 -3.36 10.78 10.70
N GLY A 91 -4.58 11.14 10.30
CA GLY A 91 -4.86 11.95 9.10
C GLY A 91 -4.98 11.15 7.80
N PRO A 92 -5.07 11.84 6.64
CA PRO A 92 -5.15 11.22 5.33
C PRO A 92 -3.89 10.43 5.01
N HIS A 93 -4.04 9.24 4.43
CA HIS A 93 -2.91 8.40 4.07
C HIS A 93 -2.71 8.35 2.56
N LEU A 94 -1.46 8.49 2.13
CA LEU A 94 -0.99 7.92 0.88
C LEU A 94 -0.43 6.53 1.19
N MET A 95 -0.98 5.49 0.57
CA MET A 95 -0.54 4.11 0.76
C MET A 95 -0.46 3.40 -0.60
N ALA A 96 0.26 2.29 -0.67
CA ALA A 96 0.37 1.49 -1.88
C ALA A 96 0.10 0.02 -1.58
N SER A 97 -0.34 -0.73 -2.58
CA SER A 97 -0.53 -2.18 -2.43
C SER A 97 -0.43 -2.92 -3.76
N HIS A 98 0.05 -4.15 -3.66
CA HIS A 98 0.09 -5.16 -4.71
C HIS A 98 -0.93 -6.27 -4.49
N LEU A 99 -1.78 -6.16 -3.48
CA LEU A 99 -2.79 -7.16 -3.18
C LEU A 99 -3.80 -7.28 -4.34
N PRO A 100 -4.14 -8.51 -4.75
CA PRO A 100 -5.25 -8.71 -5.65
C PRO A 100 -6.57 -8.40 -4.95
N PHE A 101 -7.56 -8.04 -5.76
CA PHE A 101 -8.87 -7.56 -5.32
C PHE A 101 -9.50 -8.38 -4.18
N HIS A 102 -9.43 -9.72 -4.25
CA HIS A 102 -10.09 -10.61 -3.28
C HIS A 102 -9.41 -10.65 -1.90
N LEU A 103 -8.17 -10.16 -1.80
CA LEU A 103 -7.40 -10.03 -0.56
C LEU A 103 -7.37 -8.59 -0.03
N PHE A 104 -7.91 -7.64 -0.78
CA PHE A 104 -7.91 -6.23 -0.41
C PHE A 104 -8.82 -5.94 0.80
N PRO A 105 -8.55 -4.91 1.63
CA PRO A 105 -9.39 -4.58 2.79
C PRO A 105 -10.86 -4.43 2.43
N LYS A 106 -11.74 -5.18 3.12
CA LYS A 106 -13.18 -5.13 2.84
C LYS A 106 -13.79 -3.74 3.09
N SER A 107 -13.24 -2.98 4.04
CA SER A 107 -13.67 -1.62 4.38
C SER A 107 -13.55 -0.64 3.23
N PHE A 108 -12.66 -0.89 2.26
CA PHE A 108 -12.51 -0.09 1.05
C PHE A 108 -13.82 0.00 0.26
N PHE A 109 -14.54 -1.10 0.12
CA PHE A 109 -15.71 -1.17 -0.77
C PHE A 109 -16.92 -0.40 -0.24
N SER A 110 -16.86 0.08 1.01
CA SER A 110 -17.85 0.95 1.62
C SER A 110 -17.36 2.38 1.84
N SER A 111 -16.09 2.68 1.52
CA SER A 111 -15.50 4.01 1.73
C SER A 111 -15.53 4.86 0.46
N LYS A 112 -15.18 6.13 0.60
CA LYS A 112 -14.98 7.09 -0.50
C LYS A 112 -13.50 7.29 -0.86
N ALA A 113 -12.63 6.42 -0.36
CA ALA A 113 -11.20 6.48 -0.61
C ALA A 113 -10.91 6.44 -2.11
N LYS A 114 -9.84 7.13 -2.52
CA LYS A 114 -9.46 7.22 -3.93
C LYS A 114 -8.42 6.16 -4.25
N VAL A 115 -8.57 5.53 -5.42
CA VAL A 115 -7.59 4.56 -5.94
C VAL A 115 -7.02 5.09 -7.25
N ILE A 116 -5.71 4.97 -7.39
CA ILE A 116 -5.00 5.14 -8.66
C ILE A 116 -4.40 3.77 -9.01
N TYR A 117 -4.99 3.09 -9.99
CA TYR A 117 -4.52 1.80 -10.47
C TYR A 117 -3.59 1.98 -11.67
N VAL A 118 -2.36 1.48 -11.60
CA VAL A 118 -1.38 1.55 -12.70
C VAL A 118 -1.13 0.17 -13.30
N ILE A 119 -1.24 0.10 -14.62
CA ILE A 119 -0.93 -1.08 -15.44
C ILE A 119 0.28 -0.81 -16.33
N ARG A 120 1.05 -1.87 -16.59
CA ARG A 120 2.16 -1.88 -17.54
C ARG A 120 2.03 -3.11 -18.45
N ASN A 121 2.56 -3.01 -19.66
CA ASN A 121 2.67 -4.15 -20.57
C ASN A 121 3.35 -5.34 -19.83
N PRO A 122 2.70 -6.52 -19.77
CA PRO A 122 3.23 -7.69 -19.07
C PRO A 122 4.52 -8.25 -19.69
#